data_AF-A0A1J7C7B7-F1
#
_entry.id   AF-A0A1J7C7B7-F1
#
_cell.length_a   1.000
_cell.length_b   1.000
_cell.length_c   1.000
_cell.angle_alpha   90.00
_cell.angle_beta   90.00
_cell.angle_gamma   90.00
#
_symmetry.space_group_name_H-M   'P 1'
#
loop_
_entity.id
_entity.type
_entity.pdbx_description
1 polymer ?
#
loop_
_entity_poly.entity_id
_entity_poly.type
_entity_poly.pdbx_seq_one_letter_code
_entity_poly.pdbx_strand_id
1 'polypeptide(L)'
;MDEITKEEQIENWLKIGFTQPENLLSEIFYYDKRDNQFFSILISDYFQFDEDYNIPKNANSSYSEDILAVLADRMKRIENDDKFIIPLERAREDEDNTAEYLNQKMETFLNLNAINITTATIWEVDQIGSITFKLVDNESQATIKKQKSWWEFWK
;
A
#
# COMPACT_ATOMS: atom_id res chain seq x y z
N MET A 1 8.41 -12.95 -27.89
CA MET A 1 8.24 -12.46 -26.52
C MET A 1 7.09 -13.26 -25.99
N ASP A 2 7.35 -14.21 -25.10
CA ASP A 2 6.29 -15.03 -24.54
C ASP A 2 5.46 -14.16 -23.59
N GLU A 3 4.15 -14.35 -23.62
CA GLU A 3 3.19 -13.61 -22.79
C GLU A 3 3.37 -14.06 -21.33
N ILE A 4 3.63 -13.13 -20.42
CA ILE A 4 3.78 -13.43 -18.99
C ILE A 4 2.41 -13.88 -18.46
N THR A 5 2.37 -15.05 -17.85
CA THR A 5 1.15 -15.58 -17.25
C THR A 5 0.77 -14.79 -15.99
N LYS A 6 -0.51 -14.87 -15.60
CA LYS A 6 -1.00 -14.20 -14.38
C LYS A 6 -0.29 -14.72 -13.13
N GLU A 7 -0.01 -16.02 -13.09
CA GLU A 7 0.73 -16.67 -12.02
C GLU A 7 2.15 -16.10 -11.93
N GLU A 8 2.85 -15.97 -13.07
CA GLU A 8 4.17 -15.35 -13.12
C GLU A 8 4.14 -13.86 -12.72
N GLN A 9 3.08 -13.11 -13.05
CA GLN A 9 2.90 -11.73 -12.59
C GLN A 9 2.81 -11.67 -11.05
N ILE A 10 1.98 -12.53 -10.44
CA ILE A 10 1.84 -12.60 -8.98
C ILE A 10 3.15 -13.04 -8.33
N GLU A 11 3.84 -14.02 -8.90
CA GLU A 11 5.15 -14.44 -8.40
C GLU A 11 6.17 -13.30 -8.46
N ASN A 12 6.24 -12.56 -9.55
CA ASN A 12 7.13 -11.42 -9.69
C ASN A 12 6.77 -10.31 -8.69
N TRP A 13 5.49 -10.04 -8.48
CA TRP A 13 5.01 -9.08 -7.48
C TRP A 13 5.42 -9.49 -6.06
N LEU A 14 5.25 -10.76 -5.71
CA LEU A 14 5.68 -11.33 -4.43
C LEU A 14 7.20 -11.21 -4.25
N LYS A 15 7.99 -11.53 -5.29
CA LYS A 15 9.46 -11.37 -5.25
C LYS A 15 9.84 -9.92 -4.96
N ILE A 16 9.21 -8.96 -5.61
CA ILE A 16 9.44 -7.53 -5.33
C ILE A 16 9.13 -7.21 -3.86
N GLY A 17 7.95 -7.56 -3.37
CA GLY A 17 7.54 -7.27 -1.99
C GLY A 17 8.44 -7.92 -0.93
N PHE A 18 8.84 -9.18 -1.12
CA PHE A 18 9.69 -9.91 -0.17
C PHE A 18 11.16 -9.50 -0.20
N THR A 19 11.65 -8.96 -1.32
CA THR A 19 13.03 -8.46 -1.45
C THR A 19 13.17 -6.99 -1.06
N GLN A 20 12.06 -6.28 -0.83
CA GLN A 20 12.10 -4.89 -0.43
C GLN A 20 12.70 -4.76 0.98
N PRO A 21 13.76 -3.96 1.16
CA PRO A 21 14.39 -3.75 2.46
C PRO A 21 13.43 -3.12 3.48
N GLU A 22 13.46 -3.57 4.73
CA GLU A 22 12.63 -3.01 5.80
C GLU A 22 12.95 -1.55 6.15
N ASN A 23 14.18 -1.11 5.85
CA ASN A 23 14.64 0.26 6.07
C ASN A 23 14.19 1.24 4.96
N LEU A 24 13.60 0.75 3.85
CA LEU A 24 13.04 1.58 2.78
C LEU A 24 11.52 1.71 2.92
N LEU A 25 11.07 2.91 3.27
CA LEU A 25 9.65 3.26 3.45
C LEU A 25 9.04 3.88 2.18
N SER A 26 9.25 3.27 1.00
CA SER A 26 8.64 3.77 -0.24
C SER A 26 7.23 3.22 -0.46
N GLU A 27 7.04 1.94 -0.16
CA GLU A 27 5.88 1.14 -0.52
C GLU A 27 5.74 0.01 0.51
N ILE A 28 4.51 -0.38 0.82
CA ILE A 28 4.21 -1.51 1.70
C ILE A 28 3.25 -2.45 1.00
N PHE A 29 3.56 -3.73 1.03
CA PHE A 29 2.89 -4.79 0.28
C PHE A 29 1.94 -5.57 1.18
N TYR A 30 0.74 -5.86 0.68
CA TYR A 30 -0.32 -6.55 1.40
C TYR A 30 -1.07 -7.54 0.50
N TYR A 31 -1.81 -8.44 1.15
CA TYR A 31 -2.85 -9.24 0.52
C TYR A 31 -4.17 -9.09 1.29
N ASP A 32 -5.23 -8.75 0.57
CA ASP A 32 -6.58 -8.68 1.12
C ASP A 32 -7.34 -9.98 0.86
N LYS A 33 -7.61 -10.73 1.93
CA LYS A 33 -8.42 -11.97 1.87
C LYS A 33 -9.84 -11.71 1.42
N ARG A 34 -10.41 -10.53 1.70
CA ARG A 34 -11.80 -10.20 1.36
C ARG A 34 -11.99 -10.17 -0.15
N ASP A 35 -11.05 -9.52 -0.83
CA ASP A 35 -11.12 -9.24 -2.26
C ASP A 35 -10.28 -10.23 -3.08
N ASN A 36 -9.57 -11.16 -2.42
CA ASN A 36 -8.62 -12.10 -3.00
C ASN A 36 -7.59 -11.38 -3.87
N GLN A 37 -7.00 -10.31 -3.33
CA GLN A 37 -6.23 -9.35 -4.11
C GLN A 37 -4.95 -8.91 -3.39
N PHE A 38 -3.83 -9.01 -4.11
CA PHE A 38 -2.57 -8.38 -3.75
C PHE A 38 -2.64 -6.88 -4.03
N PHE A 39 -2.12 -6.07 -3.13
CA PHE A 39 -2.05 -4.63 -3.34
C PHE A 39 -0.89 -4.05 -2.54
N SER A 40 -0.44 -2.87 -2.95
CA SER A 40 0.54 -2.10 -2.21
C SER A 40 0.01 -0.70 -1.94
N ILE A 41 0.59 -0.06 -0.94
CA ILE A 41 0.33 1.34 -0.61
C ILE A 41 1.68 2.06 -0.63
N LEU A 42 1.78 3.09 -1.47
CA LEU A 42 2.94 3.97 -1.45
C LEU A 42 2.85 4.86 -0.22
N ILE A 43 4.00 5.22 0.36
CA ILE A 43 4.01 6.22 1.44
C ILE A 43 3.41 7.55 0.97
N SER A 44 3.53 7.85 -0.33
CA SER A 44 2.96 9.05 -0.93
C SER A 44 1.43 9.06 -0.93
N ASP A 45 0.79 7.90 -0.91
CA ASP A 45 -0.66 7.79 -0.95
C ASP A 45 -1.29 8.29 0.35
N TYR A 46 -0.58 8.18 1.47
CA TYR A 46 -1.03 8.75 2.74
C TYR A 46 -1.18 10.28 2.69
N PHE A 47 -0.42 10.98 1.84
CA PHE A 47 -0.58 12.43 1.70
C PHE A 47 -1.91 12.82 1.07
N GLN A 48 -2.60 11.90 0.39
CA GLN A 48 -3.89 12.15 -0.24
C GLN A 48 -5.01 12.42 0.78
N PHE A 49 -4.78 12.07 2.05
CA PHE A 49 -5.81 12.02 3.07
C PHE A 49 -5.43 12.81 4.33
N ASP A 50 -6.46 13.19 5.10
CA ASP A 50 -6.33 13.63 6.47
C ASP A 50 -6.34 12.46 7.47
N GLU A 51 -6.28 12.76 8.77
CA GLU A 51 -6.28 11.77 9.87
C GLU A 51 -7.54 10.88 9.89
N ASP A 52 -8.64 11.34 9.31
CA ASP A 52 -9.91 10.62 9.23
C ASP A 52 -10.09 9.93 7.86
N TYR A 53 -9.02 9.90 7.05
CA TYR A 53 -8.96 9.38 5.69
C TYR A 53 -9.92 10.06 4.71
N ASN A 54 -10.18 11.36 4.92
CA ASN A 54 -10.90 12.19 3.97
C ASN A 54 -9.91 12.96 3.11
N ILE A 55 -10.30 13.26 1.86
CA ILE A 55 -9.51 14.14 1.00
C ILE A 55 -9.56 15.57 1.59
N PRO A 56 -8.42 16.20 1.91
CA PRO A 56 -8.42 17.53 2.50
C PRO A 56 -9.13 18.55 1.60
N LYS A 57 -9.95 19.42 2.17
CA LYS A 57 -10.76 20.41 1.41
C LYS A 57 -9.93 21.36 0.54
N ASN A 58 -8.68 21.59 0.90
CA ASN A 58 -7.72 22.44 0.20
C ASN A 58 -6.74 21.66 -0.69
N ALA A 59 -6.93 20.35 -0.83
CA ALA A 59 -6.13 19.49 -1.68
C ALA A 59 -6.90 19.09 -2.95
N ASN A 60 -6.16 18.82 -4.02
CA ASN A 60 -6.67 18.16 -5.20
C ASN A 60 -5.77 16.98 -5.55
N SER A 61 -6.36 15.82 -5.80
CA SER A 61 -5.67 14.60 -6.18
C SER A 61 -5.76 14.39 -7.69
N SER A 62 -4.74 13.81 -8.30
CA SER A 62 -4.83 13.28 -9.67
C SER A 62 -5.46 11.89 -9.72
N TYR A 63 -5.64 11.21 -8.59
CA TYR A 63 -6.38 9.95 -8.56
C TYR A 63 -7.87 10.16 -8.78
N SER A 64 -8.52 9.21 -9.44
CA SER A 64 -9.98 9.17 -9.51
C SER A 64 -10.59 8.94 -8.12
N GLU A 65 -11.84 9.39 -7.95
CA GLU A 65 -12.58 9.20 -6.69
C GLU A 65 -12.69 7.71 -6.31
N ASP A 66 -12.83 6.81 -7.29
CA ASP A 66 -12.89 5.36 -7.05
C ASP A 66 -11.57 4.82 -6.46
N ILE A 67 -10.42 5.26 -6.98
CA ILE A 67 -9.10 4.85 -6.46
C ILE A 67 -8.93 5.39 -5.04
N LEU A 68 -9.28 6.67 -4.81
CA LEU A 68 -9.19 7.29 -3.50
C LEU A 68 -10.10 6.60 -2.47
N ALA A 69 -11.29 6.17 -2.87
CA ALA A 69 -12.19 5.42 -2.01
C ALA A 69 -11.61 4.05 -1.62
N VAL A 70 -11.00 3.33 -2.58
CA VAL A 70 -10.34 2.03 -2.31
C VAL A 70 -9.12 2.20 -1.41
N LEU A 71 -8.28 3.21 -1.66
CA LEU A 71 -7.13 3.53 -0.80
C LEU A 71 -7.58 3.86 0.62
N ALA A 72 -8.57 4.73 0.77
CA ALA A 72 -9.11 5.11 2.08
C ALA A 72 -9.70 3.90 2.83
N ASP A 73 -10.46 3.01 2.16
CA ASP A 73 -10.98 1.77 2.76
C ASP A 73 -9.83 0.90 3.29
N ARG A 74 -8.82 0.66 2.46
CA ARG A 74 -7.70 -0.22 2.81
C ARG A 74 -6.85 0.36 3.93
N MET A 75 -6.49 1.64 3.88
CA MET A 75 -5.70 2.27 4.92
C MET A 75 -6.45 2.32 6.25
N LYS A 76 -7.76 2.65 6.25
CA LYS A 76 -8.61 2.56 7.46
C LYS A 76 -8.58 1.15 8.05
N ARG A 77 -8.70 0.12 7.21
CA ARG A 77 -8.70 -1.27 7.67
C ARG A 77 -7.33 -1.70 8.22
N ILE A 78 -6.24 -1.25 7.60
CA ILE A 78 -4.87 -1.46 8.11
C ILE A 78 -4.70 -0.82 9.49
N GLU A 79 -5.12 0.44 9.67
CA GLU A 79 -5.04 1.12 10.97
C GLU A 79 -5.88 0.48 12.08
N ASN A 80 -6.95 -0.21 11.71
CA ASN A 80 -7.82 -0.91 12.64
C ASN A 80 -7.42 -2.39 12.84
N ASP A 81 -6.19 -2.78 12.46
CA ASP A 81 -5.66 -4.14 12.56
C ASP A 81 -6.59 -5.20 11.94
N ASP A 82 -7.16 -4.90 10.76
CA ASP A 82 -8.04 -5.84 10.06
C ASP A 82 -7.30 -7.13 9.71
N LYS A 83 -7.73 -8.24 10.34
CA LYS A 83 -7.17 -9.58 10.16
C LYS A 83 -7.31 -10.14 8.74
N PHE A 84 -8.15 -9.55 7.89
CA PHE A 84 -8.25 -9.92 6.48
C PHE A 84 -7.18 -9.27 5.62
N ILE A 85 -6.50 -8.22 6.10
CA ILE A 85 -5.36 -7.62 5.43
C ILE A 85 -4.08 -8.21 6.01
N ILE A 86 -3.33 -8.91 5.17
CA ILE A 86 -2.10 -9.59 5.55
C ILE A 86 -0.91 -8.82 4.99
N PRO A 87 -0.04 -8.25 5.83
CA PRO A 87 1.19 -7.62 5.36
C PRO A 87 2.17 -8.68 4.85
N LEU A 88 2.92 -8.34 3.81
CA LEU A 88 4.10 -9.11 3.40
C LEU A 88 5.30 -8.69 4.25
N GLU A 89 6.02 -9.67 4.79
CA GLU A 89 7.24 -9.43 5.56
C GLU A 89 8.39 -9.00 4.65
N ARG A 90 8.81 -7.74 4.78
CA ARG A 90 9.95 -7.15 4.06
C ARG A 90 11.28 -7.84 4.40
N ALA A 91 12.26 -7.67 3.53
CA ALA A 91 13.60 -8.24 3.68
C ALA A 91 14.36 -7.55 4.83
N ARG A 92 14.94 -8.35 5.72
CA ARG A 92 15.90 -7.86 6.73
C ARG A 92 17.30 -7.75 6.12
N GLU A 93 18.15 -6.89 6.69
CA GLU A 93 19.51 -6.65 6.16
C GLU A 93 20.39 -7.91 6.15
N ASP A 94 20.14 -8.86 7.05
CA ASP A 94 20.87 -10.12 7.21
C ASP A 94 20.15 -11.34 6.58
N GLU A 95 19.02 -11.11 5.91
CA GLU A 95 18.22 -12.18 5.33
C GLU A 95 18.87 -12.76 4.07
N ASP A 96 18.76 -14.08 3.90
CA ASP A 96 19.24 -14.75 2.70
C ASP A 96 18.43 -14.27 1.48
N ASN A 97 19.12 -13.88 0.42
CA ASN A 97 18.52 -13.41 -0.83
C ASN A 97 18.68 -14.43 -1.97
N THR A 98 19.00 -15.68 -1.66
CA THR A 98 19.00 -16.76 -2.65
C THR A 98 17.61 -17.01 -3.21
N ALA A 99 17.55 -17.42 -4.48
CA ALA A 99 16.27 -17.74 -5.14
C ALA A 99 15.52 -18.88 -4.43
N GLU A 100 16.24 -19.84 -3.86
CA GLU A 100 15.64 -20.95 -3.11
C GLU A 100 14.96 -20.46 -1.83
N TYR A 101 15.64 -19.61 -1.05
CA TYR A 101 15.07 -19.01 0.15
C TYR A 101 13.84 -18.15 -0.18
N LEU A 102 13.93 -17.31 -1.21
CA LEU A 102 12.83 -16.45 -1.64
C LEU A 102 11.60 -17.28 -2.06
N ASN A 103 11.80 -18.35 -2.83
CA ASN A 103 10.73 -19.26 -3.23
C ASN A 103 10.09 -19.93 -2.00
N GLN A 104 10.90 -20.39 -1.05
CA GLN A 104 10.39 -20.97 0.19
C GLN A 104 9.57 -19.97 1.01
N LYS A 105 10.02 -18.71 1.10
CA LYS A 105 9.32 -17.63 1.81
C LYS A 105 7.97 -17.35 1.14
N MET A 106 7.94 -17.27 -0.19
CA MET A 106 6.70 -17.11 -0.97
C MET A 106 5.74 -18.28 -0.76
N GLU A 107 6.19 -19.52 -0.91
CA GLU A 107 5.35 -20.70 -0.69
C GLU A 107 4.80 -20.76 0.72
N THR A 108 5.63 -20.43 1.72
CA THR A 108 5.23 -20.38 3.13
C THR A 108 4.11 -19.35 3.34
N PHE A 109 4.28 -18.14 2.80
CA PHE A 109 3.27 -17.09 2.90
C PHE A 109 1.94 -17.50 2.25
N LEU A 110 1.98 -18.07 1.04
CA LEU A 110 0.79 -18.50 0.32
C LEU A 110 0.07 -19.63 1.07
N ASN A 111 0.81 -20.63 1.54
CA ASN A 111 0.25 -21.79 2.24
C ASN A 111 -0.33 -21.43 3.62
N LEU A 112 0.40 -20.65 4.43
CA LEU A 112 -0.09 -20.23 5.76
C LEU A 112 -1.37 -19.40 5.68
N ASN A 113 -1.53 -18.65 4.59
CA ASN A 113 -2.67 -17.77 4.40
C ASN A 113 -3.77 -18.37 3.50
N ALA A 114 -3.59 -19.61 3.04
CA ALA A 114 -4.49 -20.32 2.13
C ALA A 114 -4.80 -19.53 0.84
N ILE A 115 -3.78 -18.89 0.26
CA ILE A 115 -3.88 -18.06 -0.93
C ILE A 115 -3.70 -18.93 -2.17
N ASN A 116 -4.70 -18.92 -3.06
CA ASN A 116 -4.60 -19.58 -4.35
C ASN A 116 -4.28 -18.58 -5.46
N ILE A 117 -3.04 -18.59 -5.95
CA ILE A 117 -2.52 -17.69 -6.98
C ILE A 117 -3.31 -17.75 -8.29
N THR A 118 -3.94 -18.88 -8.64
CA THR A 118 -4.72 -19.00 -9.89
C THR A 118 -5.96 -18.10 -9.84
N THR A 119 -6.52 -17.91 -8.65
CA THR A 119 -7.73 -17.10 -8.41
C THR A 119 -7.41 -15.69 -7.95
N ALA A 120 -6.31 -15.50 -7.23
CA ALA A 120 -5.91 -14.20 -6.69
C ALA A 120 -5.64 -13.19 -7.81
N THR A 121 -5.79 -11.90 -7.54
CA THR A 121 -5.51 -10.83 -8.51
C THR A 121 -4.54 -9.83 -7.92
N ILE A 122 -3.99 -8.93 -8.75
CA ILE A 122 -3.22 -7.77 -8.29
C ILE A 122 -4.10 -6.54 -8.51
N TRP A 123 -4.19 -5.68 -7.50
CA TRP A 123 -4.74 -4.34 -7.66
C TRP A 123 -3.62 -3.42 -8.11
N GLU A 124 -3.71 -2.95 -9.35
CA GLU A 124 -2.78 -1.99 -9.91
C GLU A 124 -3.46 -0.64 -10.09
N VAL A 125 -2.73 0.43 -9.80
CA VAL A 125 -3.18 1.80 -10.05
C VAL A 125 -2.40 2.31 -11.25
N ASP A 126 -3.07 2.35 -12.41
CA ASP A 126 -2.46 2.81 -13.67
C ASP A 126 -2.20 4.33 -13.72
N GLN A 127 -2.59 5.06 -12.67
CA GLN A 127 -2.50 6.52 -12.60
C GLN A 127 -1.28 6.95 -11.79
N ILE A 128 -0.56 7.97 -12.28
CA ILE A 128 0.47 8.63 -11.47
C ILE A 128 -0.25 9.50 -10.42
N GLY A 129 -0.09 9.13 -9.16
CA GLY A 129 -0.61 9.87 -8.01
C GLY A 129 0.16 11.16 -7.79
N SER A 130 -0.57 12.26 -7.71
CA SER A 130 -0.06 13.58 -7.32
C SER A 130 -1.10 14.27 -6.47
N ILE A 131 -0.63 15.09 -5.53
CA ILE A 131 -1.49 15.93 -4.71
C ILE A 131 -1.00 17.37 -4.76
N THR A 132 -1.92 18.29 -4.98
CA THR A 132 -1.64 19.73 -4.97
C THR A 132 -2.40 20.38 -3.83
N PHE A 133 -1.66 20.99 -2.90
CA PHE A 133 -2.24 21.78 -1.82
C PHE A 133 -2.34 23.25 -2.22
N LYS A 134 -3.53 23.82 -2.11
CA LYS A 134 -3.73 25.26 -2.24
C LYS A 134 -3.30 25.94 -0.94
N LEU A 135 -2.11 26.53 -0.95
CA LEU A 135 -1.60 27.37 0.10
C LEU A 135 -2.09 28.81 -0.18
N VAL A 136 -3.17 29.23 0.49
CA VAL A 136 -3.73 30.62 0.57
C VAL A 136 -4.88 30.99 -0.39
N ASP A 137 -5.97 31.47 0.20
CA ASP A 137 -6.60 32.78 -0.15
C ASP A 137 -7.20 33.43 1.13
N ASN A 138 -6.50 34.46 1.63
CA ASN A 138 -6.88 35.60 2.47
C ASN A 138 -7.51 35.47 3.89
N GLU A 139 -6.86 36.17 4.83
CA GLU A 139 -7.45 36.96 5.94
C GLU A 139 -8.58 36.34 6.76
N SER A 140 -8.26 35.31 7.53
CA SER A 140 -8.75 35.24 8.90
C SER A 140 -7.82 34.36 9.70
N GLN A 141 -7.42 34.85 10.87
CA GLN A 141 -6.83 34.02 11.93
C GLN A 141 -7.91 33.03 12.42
N ALA A 142 -8.32 32.10 11.57
CA ALA A 142 -8.90 30.86 12.03
C ALA A 142 -7.71 30.08 12.61
N THR A 143 -7.70 29.94 13.94
CA THR A 143 -6.84 29.00 14.65
C THR A 143 -6.58 27.79 13.79
N ILE A 144 -5.36 27.67 13.27
CA ILE A 144 -4.81 26.40 12.83
C ILE A 144 -4.83 25.57 14.10
N LYS A 145 -5.96 24.89 14.37
CA LYS A 145 -5.96 23.75 15.27
C LYS A 145 -4.85 22.90 14.71
N LYS A 146 -3.78 22.79 15.50
CA LYS A 146 -2.56 22.06 15.20
C LYS A 146 -3.00 20.69 14.70
N GLN A 147 -3.15 20.57 13.38
CA GLN A 147 -3.53 19.34 12.72
C GLN A 147 -2.40 18.40 13.08
N LYS A 148 -2.72 17.28 13.74
CA LYS A 148 -1.66 16.39 14.18
C LYS A 148 -0.96 15.97 12.91
N SER A 149 0.32 16.15 12.98
CA SER A 149 1.10 16.08 11.79
C SER A 149 1.29 14.62 11.46
N TRP A 150 1.05 14.24 10.21
CA TRP A 150 1.09 12.86 9.74
C TRP A 150 2.40 12.11 10.06
N TRP A 151 3.50 12.81 10.36
CA TRP A 151 4.74 12.21 10.86
C TRP A 151 4.64 11.65 12.29
N GLU A 152 3.58 11.98 13.04
CA GLU A 152 3.29 11.40 14.36
C GLU A 152 2.78 9.95 14.27
N PHE A 153 2.31 9.49 13.10
CA PHE A 153 1.95 8.08 12.87
C PHE A 153 3.16 7.13 12.87
N TRP A 154 4.36 7.66 12.61
CA TRP A 154 5.60 6.88 12.43
C TRP A 154 6.51 6.89 13.67
N LYS A 155 5.96 7.22 14.84
CA LYS A 155 6.70 7.36 16.10
C LYS A 155 6.53 6.13 16.98
#